data_AF-A0A0M2XV73-F1
#
_entry.id   AF-A0A0M2XV73-F1
#
_cell.length_a   1.000
_cell.length_b   1.000
_cell.length_c   1.000
_cell.angle_alpha   90.00
_cell.angle_beta   90.00
_cell.angle_gamma   90.00
#
_symmetry.space_group_name_H-M   'P 1'
#
loop_
_entity.id
_entity.type
_entity.pdbx_description
1 polymer ?
#
loop_
_entity_poly.entity_id
_entity_poly.type
_entity_poly.pdbx_seq_one_letter_code
_entity_poly.pdbx_strand_id
1 'polypeptide(L)'
;MPDERIIPIFEKGLEQHEGDFKVLNSTAEYLLKTSPALGEITLHAEANSLEFLQREIESIDRYKFLCNEQMASKLSALLSKKELTKLIGKPFTEDKKIKDLLKELQKNKNSNQGWGWWNKSETVTWISNYVIGVLLDAREAGYQVEIDTEIYAEREKTMLKSSLASLDVLLDKDKLHGAKENLFSSLIYLLRLDPKADYKDYFFEIDTKLKSKTIKDKLLKYLLISKLSLKDSHAADTVLKYASKAVLGGLYWTSGTTTDQKGGFFMRPTETNTENTLLAYGVLKSIGGHDSDLENIRNYFFAQRQQNQWYNI
;
A
#
# COMPACT_ATOMS: atom_id res chain seq x y z
N MET A 1 11.24 -35.06 -38.31
CA MET A 1 10.83 -33.65 -38.17
C MET A 1 12.09 -32.85 -37.90
N PRO A 2 12.40 -31.78 -38.65
CA PRO A 2 13.56 -30.94 -38.38
C PRO A 2 13.38 -30.25 -37.02
N ASP A 3 14.45 -30.21 -36.24
CA ASP A 3 14.51 -29.60 -34.92
C ASP A 3 14.68 -28.08 -35.10
N GLU A 4 13.65 -27.30 -34.81
CA GLU A 4 13.66 -25.83 -34.98
C GLU A 4 14.17 -25.17 -33.69
N ARG A 5 15.17 -24.29 -33.81
CA ARG A 5 15.76 -23.56 -32.68
C ARG A 5 15.63 -22.07 -32.89
N ILE A 6 15.00 -21.38 -31.94
CA ILE A 6 14.88 -19.93 -31.92
C ILE A 6 16.08 -19.34 -31.18
N ILE A 7 16.89 -18.53 -31.88
CA ILE A 7 17.98 -17.77 -31.28
C ILE A 7 17.56 -16.30 -31.29
N PRO A 8 17.29 -15.68 -30.13
CA PRO A 8 16.96 -14.25 -30.06
C PRO A 8 18.22 -13.43 -30.39
N ILE A 9 18.08 -12.51 -31.34
CA ILE A 9 19.10 -11.51 -31.64
C ILE A 9 18.78 -10.29 -30.79
N PHE A 10 19.74 -9.84 -29.98
CA PHE A 10 19.62 -8.64 -29.17
C PHE A 10 20.49 -7.53 -29.76
N GLU A 11 19.96 -6.31 -29.81
CA GLU A 11 20.75 -5.14 -30.20
C GLU A 11 21.82 -4.83 -29.15
N LYS A 12 22.95 -4.28 -29.61
CA LYS A 12 24.07 -3.93 -28.74
C LYS A 12 23.77 -2.59 -28.05
N GLY A 13 23.36 -2.63 -26.78
CA GLY A 13 23.11 -1.44 -25.98
C GLY A 13 22.06 -1.67 -24.88
N LEU A 14 21.62 -0.58 -24.25
CA LEU A 14 20.44 -0.56 -23.39
C LEU A 14 19.34 0.20 -24.13
N GLU A 15 18.15 -0.40 -24.25
CA GLU A 15 16.97 0.30 -24.71
C GLU A 15 16.45 1.19 -23.58
N GLN A 16 16.31 2.49 -23.87
CA GLN A 16 15.77 3.47 -22.92
C GLN A 16 14.48 4.04 -23.51
N HIS A 17 13.37 3.79 -22.81
CA HIS A 17 12.10 4.45 -23.12
C HIS A 17 12.04 5.79 -22.38
N GLU A 18 11.85 6.88 -23.12
CA GLU A 18 11.43 8.16 -22.56
C GLU A 18 9.94 8.35 -22.83
N GLY A 19 9.21 8.82 -21.82
CA GLY A 19 7.77 8.95 -21.91
C GLY A 19 7.27 10.12 -21.07
N ASP A 20 6.13 10.63 -21.48
CA ASP A 20 5.42 11.71 -20.80
C ASP A 20 4.01 11.22 -20.44
N PHE A 21 3.51 11.62 -19.28
CA PHE A 21 2.19 11.24 -18.81
C PHE A 21 1.39 12.49 -18.49
N LYS A 22 0.19 12.61 -19.07
CA LYS A 22 -0.69 13.75 -18.80
C LYS A 22 -2.12 13.28 -18.57
N VAL A 23 -2.70 13.72 -17.46
CA VAL A 23 -4.15 13.67 -17.25
C VAL A 23 -4.76 14.95 -17.79
N LEU A 24 -5.68 14.83 -18.74
CA LEU A 24 -6.40 15.95 -19.35
C LEU A 24 -7.76 16.10 -18.67
N ASN A 25 -7.81 16.91 -17.61
CA ASN A 25 -9.02 17.18 -16.83
C ASN A 25 -9.81 18.41 -17.31
N SER A 26 -9.41 19.00 -18.43
CA SER A 26 -10.02 20.19 -19.00
C SER A 26 -9.87 20.18 -20.52
N THR A 27 -10.40 21.19 -21.21
CA THR A 27 -10.21 21.39 -22.65
C THR A 27 -8.81 21.90 -23.02
N ALA A 28 -7.85 21.83 -22.09
CA ALA A 28 -6.49 22.28 -22.34
C ALA A 28 -5.79 21.36 -23.35
N GLU A 29 -5.19 21.97 -24.37
CA GLU A 29 -4.35 21.28 -25.32
C GLU A 29 -2.99 20.94 -24.67
N TYR A 30 -2.50 19.72 -24.92
CA TYR A 30 -1.19 19.30 -24.48
C TYR A 30 -0.31 18.96 -25.67
N LEU A 31 0.82 19.65 -25.78
CA LEU A 31 1.82 19.38 -26.80
C LEU A 31 2.85 18.40 -26.26
N LEU A 32 2.84 17.18 -26.80
CA LEU A 32 3.82 16.14 -26.48
C LEU A 32 5.22 16.59 -26.89
N LYS A 33 6.18 16.46 -25.98
CA LYS A 33 7.59 16.71 -26.29
C LYS A 33 8.20 15.42 -26.83
N THR A 34 8.61 15.45 -28.09
CA THR A 34 9.15 14.28 -28.79
C THR A 34 10.53 14.58 -29.36
N SER A 35 11.44 13.61 -29.34
CA SER A 35 12.76 13.73 -29.98
C SER A 35 12.90 12.65 -31.05
N PRO A 36 13.14 13.01 -32.32
CA PRO A 36 13.39 12.04 -33.39
C PRO A 36 14.58 11.11 -33.12
N ALA A 37 15.51 11.51 -32.23
CA ALA A 37 16.66 10.70 -31.85
C ALA A 37 16.31 9.51 -30.94
N LEU A 38 15.10 9.49 -30.35
CA LEU A 38 14.63 8.45 -29.43
C LEU A 38 13.85 7.32 -30.12
N GLY A 39 13.66 7.41 -31.44
CA GLY A 39 13.02 6.37 -32.22
C GLY A 39 11.49 6.44 -32.26
N GLU A 40 10.84 5.29 -32.33
CA GLU A 40 9.39 5.15 -32.48
C GLU A 40 8.65 5.68 -31.24
N ILE A 41 7.57 6.41 -31.49
CA ILE A 41 6.73 7.01 -30.45
C ILE A 41 5.41 6.24 -30.40
N THR A 42 5.10 5.64 -29.25
CA THR A 42 3.79 5.05 -29.00
C THR A 42 2.94 6.02 -28.19
N LEU A 43 1.79 6.43 -28.74
CA LEU A 43 0.81 7.24 -28.03
C LEU A 43 -0.32 6.36 -27.49
N HIS A 44 -0.53 6.42 -26.18
CA HIS A 44 -1.70 5.83 -25.52
C HIS A 44 -2.61 6.95 -25.00
N ALA A 45 -3.88 6.95 -25.42
CA ALA A 45 -4.90 7.85 -24.92
C ALA A 45 -6.07 7.01 -24.41
N GLU A 46 -6.38 7.14 -23.12
CA GLU A 46 -7.44 6.37 -22.48
C GLU A 46 -8.47 7.33 -21.88
N ALA A 47 -9.75 7.06 -22.15
CA ALA A 47 -10.85 7.87 -21.63
C ALA A 47 -11.16 7.58 -20.15
N ASN A 48 -10.64 6.48 -19.59
CA ASN A 48 -10.77 6.13 -18.18
C ASN A 48 -9.55 5.35 -17.70
N SER A 49 -9.29 5.39 -16.40
CA SER A 49 -8.18 4.69 -15.75
C SER A 49 -8.42 3.20 -15.48
N LEU A 50 -9.63 2.69 -15.74
CA LEU A 50 -10.04 1.37 -15.28
C LEU A 50 -9.42 0.26 -16.12
N GLU A 51 -9.28 0.47 -17.42
CA GLU A 51 -8.64 -0.49 -18.32
C GLU A 51 -7.15 -0.67 -18.00
N PHE A 52 -6.42 0.41 -17.70
CA PHE A 52 -5.03 0.28 -17.27
C PHE A 52 -4.91 -0.40 -15.90
N LEU A 53 -5.74 -0.03 -14.91
CA LEU A 53 -5.72 -0.65 -13.58
C LEU A 53 -5.93 -2.17 -13.67
N GLN A 54 -6.82 -2.59 -14.58
CA GLN A 54 -7.04 -4.02 -14.83
C GLN A 54 -5.77 -4.71 -15.35
N ARG A 55 -5.01 -4.09 -16.27
CA ARG A 55 -3.76 -4.67 -16.80
C ARG A 55 -2.66 -4.76 -15.73
N GLU A 56 -2.56 -3.77 -14.85
CA GLU A 56 -1.61 -3.80 -13.72
C GLU A 56 -1.94 -4.96 -12.77
N ILE A 57 -3.22 -5.13 -12.42
CA ILE A 57 -3.66 -6.26 -11.58
C ILE A 57 -3.34 -7.61 -12.23
N GLU A 58 -3.54 -7.74 -13.54
CA GLU A 58 -3.22 -8.97 -14.28
C GLU A 58 -1.71 -9.27 -14.30
N SER A 59 -0.84 -8.25 -14.18
CA SER A 59 0.61 -8.47 -14.08
C SER A 59 1.01 -9.18 -12.79
N ILE A 60 0.35 -8.85 -11.67
CA ILE A 60 0.58 -9.47 -10.36
C ILE A 60 0.12 -10.94 -10.37
N ASP A 61 -0.99 -11.23 -11.05
CA ASP A 61 -1.51 -12.60 -11.18
C ASP A 61 -0.53 -13.52 -11.94
N ARG A 62 0.21 -13.00 -12.92
CA ARG A 62 1.19 -13.78 -13.72
C ARG A 62 2.48 -14.14 -12.99
N TYR A 63 2.75 -13.57 -11.82
CA TYR A 63 3.99 -13.82 -11.07
C TYR A 63 4.10 -15.30 -10.63
N LYS A 64 5.24 -15.97 -10.86
CA LYS A 64 5.32 -17.45 -10.78
C LYS A 64 5.50 -18.01 -9.36
N PHE A 65 5.94 -17.19 -8.42
CA PHE A 65 6.33 -17.66 -7.09
C PHE A 65 5.15 -17.67 -6.10
N LEU A 66 5.19 -18.59 -5.13
CA LEU A 66 4.11 -18.90 -4.19
C LEU A 66 4.59 -18.86 -2.71
N CYS A 67 5.45 -17.90 -2.35
CA CYS A 67 5.62 -17.54 -0.93
C CYS A 67 4.26 -17.19 -0.31
N ASN A 68 4.12 -17.27 1.02
CA ASN A 68 2.88 -16.85 1.68
C ASN A 68 2.56 -15.35 1.44
N GLU A 69 3.58 -14.48 1.48
CA GLU A 69 3.42 -13.06 1.15
C GLU A 69 2.93 -12.88 -0.30
N GLN A 70 3.55 -13.57 -1.25
CA GLN A 70 3.18 -13.47 -2.67
C GLN A 70 1.77 -14.00 -2.95
N MET A 71 1.37 -15.09 -2.29
CA MET A 71 -0.01 -15.59 -2.38
C MET A 71 -1.02 -14.59 -1.81
N ALA A 72 -0.67 -13.91 -0.70
CA ALA A 72 -1.49 -12.83 -0.16
C ALA A 72 -1.55 -11.64 -1.14
N SER A 73 -0.43 -11.24 -1.74
CA SER A 73 -0.38 -10.19 -2.76
C SER A 73 -1.24 -10.51 -3.98
N LYS A 74 -1.20 -11.76 -4.47
CA LYS A 74 -2.08 -12.25 -5.55
C LYS A 74 -3.55 -12.23 -5.15
N LEU A 75 -3.87 -12.68 -3.94
CA LEU A 75 -5.22 -12.68 -3.43
C LEU A 75 -5.76 -11.24 -3.32
N SER A 76 -4.98 -10.30 -2.77
CA SER A 76 -5.34 -8.88 -2.71
C SER A 76 -5.58 -8.28 -4.10
N ALA A 77 -4.73 -8.60 -5.07
CA ALA A 77 -4.90 -8.17 -6.47
C ALA A 77 -6.19 -8.73 -7.09
N LEU A 78 -6.50 -10.01 -6.88
CA LEU A 78 -7.74 -10.62 -7.39
C LEU A 78 -9.00 -10.05 -6.72
N LEU A 79 -8.95 -9.73 -5.43
CA LEU A 79 -10.04 -9.03 -4.73
C LEU A 79 -10.25 -7.64 -5.31
N SER A 80 -9.17 -6.90 -5.57
CA SER A 80 -9.22 -5.59 -6.24
C SER A 80 -9.78 -5.71 -7.66
N LYS A 81 -9.41 -6.75 -8.41
CA LYS A 81 -9.97 -7.06 -9.73
C LYS A 81 -11.48 -7.26 -9.65
N LYS A 82 -11.95 -8.03 -8.67
CA LYS A 82 -13.37 -8.32 -8.48
C LYS A 82 -14.16 -7.03 -8.23
N GLU A 83 -13.68 -6.16 -7.35
CA GLU A 83 -14.34 -4.87 -7.10
C GLU A 83 -14.31 -3.97 -8.34
N LEU A 84 -13.19 -3.92 -9.06
CA LEU A 84 -13.09 -3.18 -10.32
C LEU A 84 -14.10 -3.68 -11.36
N THR A 85 -14.21 -5.01 -11.55
CA THR A 85 -15.16 -5.59 -12.51
C THR A 85 -16.61 -5.27 -12.16
N LYS A 86 -16.94 -5.24 -10.86
CA LYS A 86 -18.25 -4.82 -10.36
C LYS A 86 -18.55 -3.36 -10.70
N LEU A 87 -17.58 -2.46 -10.52
CA LEU A 87 -17.74 -1.02 -10.84
C LEU A 87 -17.99 -0.77 -12.32
N ILE A 88 -17.36 -1.56 -13.21
CA ILE A 88 -17.53 -1.45 -14.67
C ILE A 88 -18.66 -2.33 -15.24
N GLY A 89 -19.42 -3.02 -14.38
CA GLY A 89 -20.53 -3.88 -14.80
C GLY A 89 -20.11 -5.11 -15.60
N LYS A 90 -18.88 -5.59 -15.46
CA LYS A 90 -18.39 -6.83 -16.10
C LYS A 90 -18.47 -8.01 -15.13
N PRO A 91 -18.74 -9.24 -15.60
CA PRO A 91 -18.71 -10.42 -14.76
C PRO A 91 -17.27 -10.75 -14.32
N PHE A 92 -17.11 -11.13 -13.06
CA PHE A 92 -15.86 -11.69 -12.55
C PHE A 92 -15.89 -13.22 -12.68
N THR A 93 -14.87 -13.81 -13.33
CA THR A 93 -14.84 -15.25 -13.66
C THR A 93 -13.76 -16.02 -12.90
N GLU A 94 -13.03 -15.38 -11.99
CA GLU A 94 -11.84 -15.94 -11.35
C GLU A 94 -12.06 -16.32 -9.87
N ASP A 95 -13.32 -16.48 -9.43
CA ASP A 95 -13.65 -16.88 -8.05
C ASP A 95 -12.95 -18.16 -7.60
N LYS A 96 -12.70 -19.10 -8.53
CA LYS A 96 -11.96 -20.33 -8.22
C LYS A 96 -10.53 -20.03 -7.76
N LYS A 97 -9.82 -19.11 -8.43
CA LYS A 97 -8.45 -18.73 -8.06
C LYS A 97 -8.39 -18.16 -6.65
N ILE A 98 -9.36 -17.31 -6.28
CA ILE A 98 -9.46 -16.75 -4.93
C ILE A 98 -9.66 -17.87 -3.90
N LYS A 99 -10.59 -18.80 -4.14
CA LYS A 99 -10.85 -19.92 -3.23
C LYS A 99 -9.63 -20.83 -3.07
N ASP A 100 -8.91 -21.10 -4.16
CA ASP A 100 -7.71 -21.93 -4.14
C ASP A 100 -6.58 -21.26 -3.33
N LEU A 101 -6.36 -19.95 -3.51
CA LEU A 101 -5.38 -19.17 -2.73
C LEU A 101 -5.76 -19.11 -1.24
N LEU A 102 -7.02 -18.88 -0.92
CA LEU A 102 -7.51 -18.89 0.46
C LEU A 102 -7.26 -20.25 1.13
N LYS A 103 -7.55 -21.34 0.43
CA LYS A 103 -7.30 -22.69 0.93
C LYS A 103 -5.82 -22.95 1.17
N GLU A 104 -4.94 -22.55 0.25
CA GLU A 104 -3.50 -22.77 0.41
C GLU A 104 -2.91 -21.90 1.53
N LEU A 105 -3.32 -20.64 1.66
CA LEU A 105 -2.92 -19.78 2.78
C LEU A 105 -3.35 -20.37 4.12
N GLN A 106 -4.59 -20.86 4.24
CA GLN A 106 -5.08 -21.49 5.46
C GLN A 106 -4.32 -22.78 5.80
N LYS A 107 -3.99 -23.59 4.78
CA LYS A 107 -3.17 -24.80 4.92
C LYS A 107 -1.74 -24.48 5.37
N ASN A 108 -1.19 -23.33 4.97
CA ASN A 108 0.17 -22.90 5.30
C ASN A 108 0.29 -22.25 6.69
N LYS A 109 -0.83 -22.05 7.39
CA LYS A 109 -0.81 -21.61 8.79
C LYS A 109 -0.04 -22.62 9.65
N ASN A 110 0.98 -22.14 10.36
CA ASN A 110 1.84 -22.99 11.20
C ASN A 110 1.20 -23.28 12.57
N SER A 111 1.87 -24.08 13.40
CA SER A 111 1.39 -24.45 14.75
C SER A 111 1.23 -23.26 15.70
N ASN A 112 1.93 -22.15 15.46
CA ASN A 112 1.82 -20.91 16.22
C ASN A 112 0.69 -20.00 15.71
N GLN A 113 -0.14 -20.51 14.79
CA GLN A 113 -1.22 -19.77 14.13
C GLN A 113 -0.70 -18.59 13.29
N GLY A 114 0.51 -18.68 12.73
CA GLY A 114 1.11 -17.62 11.90
C GLY A 114 1.62 -18.12 10.55
N TRP A 115 2.23 -17.19 9.80
CA TRP A 115 2.83 -17.40 8.48
C TRP A 115 4.25 -16.85 8.43
N GLY A 116 5.16 -17.63 7.86
CA GLY A 116 6.48 -17.16 7.42
C GLY A 116 6.58 -17.09 5.91
N TRP A 117 7.80 -17.11 5.39
CA TRP A 117 8.05 -17.03 3.95
C TRP A 117 7.44 -18.19 3.16
N TRP A 118 7.56 -19.42 3.66
CA TRP A 118 7.30 -20.63 2.87
C TRP A 118 6.45 -21.63 3.65
N ASN A 119 5.35 -22.10 3.07
CA ASN A 119 4.54 -23.17 3.67
C ASN A 119 4.28 -22.90 5.17
N LYS A 120 4.41 -23.92 6.04
CA LYS A 120 4.33 -23.83 7.50
C LYS A 120 5.65 -23.43 8.18
N SER A 121 6.48 -22.59 7.54
CA SER A 121 7.72 -22.10 8.16
C SER A 121 7.45 -21.31 9.44
N GLU A 122 8.52 -21.00 10.18
CA GLU A 122 8.46 -20.12 11.35
C GLU A 122 7.77 -18.80 11.01
N THR A 123 6.97 -18.32 11.96
CA THR A 123 6.21 -17.07 11.85
C THR A 123 7.15 -15.89 11.62
N VAL A 124 6.90 -15.13 10.56
CA VAL A 124 7.49 -13.81 10.36
C VAL A 124 6.37 -12.79 10.59
N THR A 125 6.49 -11.95 11.62
CA THR A 125 5.39 -11.10 12.13
C THR A 125 4.75 -10.25 11.05
N TRP A 126 5.54 -9.54 10.24
CA TRP A 126 4.99 -8.67 9.20
C TRP A 126 4.29 -9.46 8.08
N ILE A 127 4.81 -10.63 7.69
CA ILE A 127 4.15 -11.53 6.71
C ILE A 127 2.83 -12.02 7.28
N SER A 128 2.83 -12.45 8.54
CA SER A 128 1.62 -12.90 9.22
C SER A 128 0.56 -11.81 9.26
N ASN A 129 0.93 -10.60 9.69
CA ASN A 129 0.00 -9.47 9.75
C ASN A 129 -0.53 -9.10 8.36
N TYR A 130 0.31 -9.17 7.32
CA TYR A 130 -0.10 -8.94 5.94
C TYR A 130 -1.09 -10.01 5.45
N VAL A 131 -0.78 -11.30 5.64
CA VAL A 131 -1.69 -12.40 5.29
C VAL A 131 -3.02 -12.25 6.02
N ILE A 132 -3.00 -11.95 7.32
CA ILE A 132 -4.21 -11.73 8.13
C ILE A 132 -5.03 -10.56 7.55
N GLY A 133 -4.39 -9.45 7.21
CA GLY A 133 -5.05 -8.31 6.56
C GLY A 133 -5.80 -8.73 5.29
N VAL A 134 -5.12 -9.44 4.38
CA VAL A 134 -5.73 -9.91 3.12
C VAL A 134 -6.84 -10.94 3.36
N LEU A 135 -6.71 -11.81 4.37
CA LEU A 135 -7.76 -12.74 4.77
C LEU A 135 -9.01 -11.99 5.28
N LEU A 136 -8.84 -10.86 5.97
CA LEU A 136 -9.95 -10.00 6.38
C LEU A 136 -10.57 -9.28 5.18
N ASP A 137 -9.77 -8.81 4.23
CA ASP A 137 -10.29 -8.23 2.97
C ASP A 137 -11.14 -9.24 2.20
N ALA A 138 -10.70 -10.50 2.13
CA ALA A 138 -11.47 -11.59 1.51
C ALA A 138 -12.80 -11.85 2.24
N ARG A 139 -12.79 -11.80 3.59
CA ARG A 139 -14.01 -11.93 4.39
C ARG A 139 -14.99 -10.78 4.11
N GLU A 140 -14.49 -9.55 4.04
CA GLU A 140 -15.32 -8.37 3.69
C GLU A 140 -15.88 -8.44 2.27
N ALA A 141 -15.14 -9.05 1.34
CA ALA A 141 -15.60 -9.34 -0.02
C ALA A 141 -16.58 -10.53 -0.09
N GLY A 142 -16.98 -11.11 1.05
CA GLY A 142 -18.01 -12.14 1.14
C GLY A 142 -17.50 -13.58 1.00
N TYR A 143 -16.18 -13.82 1.04
CA TYR A 143 -15.62 -15.18 1.04
C TYR A 143 -15.63 -15.78 2.45
N GLN A 144 -15.77 -17.10 2.52
CA GLN A 144 -15.60 -17.83 3.77
C GLN A 144 -14.13 -17.87 4.16
N VAL A 145 -13.82 -17.33 5.34
CA VAL A 145 -12.46 -17.27 5.88
C VAL A 145 -12.46 -17.66 7.34
N GLU A 146 -11.76 -18.76 7.64
CA GLU A 146 -11.55 -19.24 9.01
C GLU A 146 -10.39 -18.49 9.66
N ILE A 147 -10.69 -17.38 10.33
CA ILE A 147 -9.72 -16.64 11.12
C ILE A 147 -10.36 -16.16 12.42
N ASP A 148 -9.72 -16.53 13.53
CA ASP A 148 -10.07 -16.09 14.87
C ASP A 148 -9.32 -14.79 15.18
N THR A 149 -10.00 -13.66 14.98
CA THR A 149 -9.40 -12.33 15.16
C THR A 149 -9.11 -12.00 16.62
N GLU A 150 -9.78 -12.66 17.57
CA GLU A 150 -9.61 -12.40 19.01
C GLU A 150 -8.21 -12.80 19.48
N ILE A 151 -7.73 -13.97 19.05
CA ILE A 151 -6.36 -14.43 19.39
C ILE A 151 -5.30 -13.46 18.87
N TYR A 152 -5.46 -12.93 17.65
CA TYR A 152 -4.52 -11.98 17.08
C TYR A 152 -4.62 -10.61 17.75
N ALA A 153 -5.84 -10.15 18.06
CA ALA A 153 -6.06 -8.88 18.75
C ALA A 153 -5.43 -8.88 20.14
N GLU A 154 -5.61 -9.96 20.91
CA GLU A 154 -5.01 -10.07 22.24
C GLU A 154 -3.48 -10.15 22.16
N ARG A 155 -2.90 -10.87 21.19
CA ARG A 155 -1.44 -10.88 20.96
C ARG A 155 -0.91 -9.48 20.65
N GLU A 156 -1.55 -8.77 19.73
CA GLU A 156 -1.16 -7.42 19.32
C GLU A 156 -1.26 -6.44 20.49
N LYS A 157 -2.34 -6.52 21.26
CA LYS A 157 -2.56 -5.72 22.48
C LYS A 157 -1.52 -6.00 23.56
N THR A 158 -1.12 -7.26 23.76
CA THR A 158 -0.02 -7.61 24.67
C THR A 158 1.28 -6.98 24.20
N MET A 159 1.63 -7.09 22.91
CA MET A 159 2.82 -6.46 22.36
C MET A 159 2.78 -4.94 22.53
N LEU A 160 1.65 -4.30 22.21
CA LEU A 160 1.46 -2.85 22.35
C LEU A 160 1.65 -2.38 23.80
N LYS A 161 1.04 -3.08 24.77
CA LYS A 161 1.22 -2.80 26.21
C LYS A 161 2.67 -2.94 26.64
N SER A 162 3.34 -4.01 26.24
CA SER A 162 4.75 -4.23 26.58
C SER A 162 5.66 -3.16 25.98
N SER A 163 5.43 -2.78 24.72
CA SER A 163 6.18 -1.70 24.08
C SER A 163 5.96 -0.36 24.77
N LEU A 164 4.72 -0.02 25.16
CA LEU A 164 4.42 1.21 25.90
C LEU A 164 5.06 1.25 27.29
N ALA A 165 5.01 0.14 28.04
CA ALA A 165 5.68 0.02 29.34
C ALA A 165 7.20 0.17 29.20
N SER A 166 7.79 -0.36 28.12
CA SER A 166 9.23 -0.21 27.86
C SER A 166 9.65 1.24 27.63
N LEU A 167 8.74 2.12 27.18
CA LEU A 167 9.06 3.54 27.04
C LEU A 167 9.26 4.23 28.39
N ASP A 168 8.60 3.79 29.45
CA ASP A 168 8.63 4.48 30.76
C ASP A 168 9.97 4.35 31.47
N VAL A 169 10.75 3.34 31.11
CA VAL A 169 12.10 3.10 31.66
C VAL A 169 13.21 3.73 30.82
N LEU A 170 12.89 4.39 29.70
CA LEU A 170 13.88 5.01 28.82
C LEU A 170 14.16 6.47 29.21
N LEU A 171 15.44 6.76 29.41
CA LEU A 171 15.94 8.10 29.77
C LEU A 171 15.76 9.12 28.62
N ASP A 172 15.92 8.68 27.37
CA ASP A 172 15.87 9.56 26.20
C ASP A 172 15.04 8.91 25.08
N LYS A 173 13.74 9.21 25.09
CA LYS A 173 12.78 8.78 24.06
C LYS A 173 13.03 9.46 22.71
N ASP A 174 13.74 10.58 22.69
CA ASP A 174 14.00 11.32 21.46
C ASP A 174 15.01 10.59 20.54
N LYS A 175 15.74 9.59 21.05
CA LYS A 175 16.61 8.70 20.25
C LYS A 175 15.89 7.52 19.59
N LEU A 176 14.64 7.24 19.95
CA LEU A 176 13.87 6.16 19.33
C LEU A 176 13.30 6.63 17.99
N HIS A 177 14.03 6.36 16.91
CA HIS A 177 13.55 6.56 15.56
C HIS A 177 12.52 5.47 15.20
N GLY A 178 11.39 5.85 14.58
CA GLY A 178 10.35 4.91 14.13
C GLY A 178 9.44 4.33 15.23
N ALA A 179 9.70 4.61 16.52
CA ALA A 179 8.87 4.05 17.59
C ALA A 179 7.40 4.51 17.51
N LYS A 180 7.15 5.78 17.19
CA LYS A 180 5.78 6.31 17.07
C LYS A 180 5.07 5.70 15.87
N GLU A 181 5.73 5.66 14.71
CA GLU A 181 5.27 4.94 13.51
C GLU A 181 4.88 3.49 13.82
N ASN A 182 5.75 2.73 14.49
CA ASN A 182 5.51 1.31 14.79
C ASN A 182 4.30 1.13 15.72
N LEU A 183 4.19 1.94 16.78
CA LEU A 183 3.08 1.86 17.73
C LEU A 183 1.75 2.29 17.11
N PHE A 184 1.76 3.33 16.26
CA PHE A 184 0.55 3.72 15.52
C PHE A 184 0.16 2.68 14.47
N SER A 185 1.11 2.08 13.77
CA SER A 185 0.83 1.01 12.80
C SER A 185 0.27 -0.24 13.50
N SER A 186 0.82 -0.60 14.66
CA SER A 186 0.29 -1.62 15.56
C SER A 186 -1.15 -1.32 15.99
N LEU A 187 -1.43 -0.08 16.40
CA LEU A 187 -2.78 0.34 16.78
C LEU A 187 -3.78 0.31 15.61
N ILE A 188 -3.36 0.70 14.40
CA ILE A 188 -4.17 0.57 13.18
C ILE A 188 -4.49 -0.90 12.89
N TYR A 189 -3.50 -1.78 13.04
CA TYR A 189 -3.68 -3.21 12.86
C TYR A 189 -4.62 -3.80 13.92
N LEU A 190 -4.49 -3.38 15.18
CA LEU A 190 -5.40 -3.77 16.26
C LEU A 190 -6.86 -3.35 15.98
N LEU A 191 -7.07 -2.12 15.49
CA LEU A 191 -8.39 -1.63 15.03
C LEU A 191 -8.94 -2.44 13.85
N ARG A 192 -8.08 -3.03 13.01
CA ARG A 192 -8.50 -3.90 11.91
C ARG A 192 -8.96 -5.26 12.42
N LEU A 193 -8.29 -5.81 13.44
CA LEU A 193 -8.63 -7.09 14.05
C LEU A 193 -9.89 -7.01 14.92
N ASP A 194 -10.05 -5.91 15.66
CA ASP A 194 -11.17 -5.67 16.56
C ASP A 194 -11.75 -4.26 16.35
N PRO A 195 -12.57 -4.07 15.31
CA PRO A 195 -13.09 -2.75 14.94
C PRO A 195 -14.14 -2.20 15.91
N LYS A 196 -14.60 -2.99 16.88
CA LYS A 196 -15.63 -2.59 17.85
C LYS A 196 -15.06 -2.09 19.17
N ALA A 197 -13.80 -2.40 19.48
CA ALA A 197 -13.17 -1.93 20.70
C ALA A 197 -12.77 -0.46 20.64
N ASP A 198 -12.83 0.19 21.81
CA ASP A 198 -12.35 1.55 21.98
C ASP A 198 -10.87 1.53 22.38
N TYR A 199 -10.01 2.01 21.48
CA TYR A 199 -8.57 2.09 21.70
C TYR A 199 -8.05 3.53 21.78
N LYS A 200 -8.91 4.50 22.14
CA LYS A 200 -8.52 5.91 22.31
C LYS A 200 -7.44 6.09 23.37
N ASP A 201 -7.48 5.34 24.47
CA ASP A 201 -6.48 5.45 25.53
C ASP A 201 -5.07 5.10 25.02
N TYR A 202 -4.93 4.06 24.21
CA TYR A 202 -3.66 3.73 23.55
C TYR A 202 -3.20 4.86 22.63
N PHE A 203 -4.11 5.43 21.84
CA PHE A 203 -3.78 6.56 20.97
C PHE A 203 -3.23 7.75 21.79
N PHE A 204 -3.95 8.17 22.83
CA PHE A 204 -3.53 9.31 23.66
C PHE A 204 -2.22 9.01 24.41
N GLU A 205 -2.04 7.78 24.90
CA GLU A 205 -0.80 7.37 25.56
C GLU A 205 0.40 7.44 24.60
N ILE A 206 0.29 6.88 23.38
CA ILE A 206 1.33 6.96 22.36
C ILE A 206 1.63 8.41 22.00
N ASP A 207 0.58 9.22 21.73
CA ASP A 207 0.74 10.61 21.29
C ASP A 207 1.36 11.50 22.36
N THR A 208 1.08 11.22 23.64
CA THR A 208 1.68 11.92 24.79
C THR A 208 3.12 11.50 25.03
N LYS A 209 3.42 10.19 24.95
CA LYS A 209 4.76 9.66 25.26
C LYS A 209 5.79 9.93 24.17
N LEU A 210 5.37 10.10 22.91
CA LEU A 210 6.28 10.25 21.77
C LEU A 210 5.90 11.45 20.90
N LYS A 211 6.89 12.26 20.53
CA LYS A 211 6.71 13.36 19.56
C LYS A 211 6.63 12.81 18.14
N SER A 212 5.80 13.43 17.28
CA SER A 212 5.78 13.12 15.85
C SER A 212 6.96 13.81 15.17
N LYS A 213 7.93 13.02 14.66
CA LYS A 213 9.18 13.51 14.06
C LYS A 213 9.12 13.48 12.54
N THR A 214 8.49 12.46 11.97
CA THR A 214 8.40 12.28 10.51
C THR A 214 7.06 12.76 9.96
N ILE A 215 6.97 12.89 8.62
CA ILE A 215 5.69 13.11 7.94
C ILE A 215 4.77 11.90 8.20
N LYS A 216 5.32 10.68 8.15
CA LYS A 216 4.59 9.46 8.40
C LYS A 216 3.94 9.39 9.79
N ASP A 217 4.67 9.80 10.84
CA ASP A 217 4.11 9.89 12.20
C ASP A 217 2.87 10.79 12.26
N LYS A 218 2.90 11.91 11.53
CA LYS A 218 1.79 12.87 11.49
C LYS A 218 0.61 12.30 10.71
N LEU A 219 0.86 11.69 9.55
CA LEU A 219 -0.18 11.08 8.73
C LEU A 219 -0.87 9.92 9.46
N LEU A 220 -0.09 9.05 10.12
CA LEU A 220 -0.63 7.97 10.96
C LEU A 220 -1.46 8.50 12.12
N LYS A 221 -1.01 9.58 12.78
CA LYS A 221 -1.79 10.26 13.82
C LYS A 221 -3.16 10.69 13.30
N TYR A 222 -3.22 11.40 12.18
CA TYR A 222 -4.49 11.88 11.63
C TYR A 222 -5.37 10.75 11.09
N LEU A 223 -4.77 9.67 10.59
CA LEU A 223 -5.51 8.47 10.21
C LEU A 223 -6.16 7.81 11.43
N LEU A 224 -5.45 7.75 12.56
CA LEU A 224 -5.98 7.23 13.83
C LEU A 224 -7.05 8.14 14.42
N ILE A 225 -6.88 9.46 14.38
CA ILE A 225 -7.92 10.42 14.79
C ILE A 225 -9.21 10.12 14.04
N SER A 226 -9.13 9.95 12.72
CA SER A 226 -10.28 9.62 11.90
C SER A 226 -10.89 8.25 12.24
N LYS A 227 -10.07 7.19 12.32
CA LYS A 227 -10.54 5.81 12.63
C LYS A 227 -11.15 5.69 14.02
N LEU A 228 -10.68 6.46 15.00
CA LEU A 228 -11.18 6.47 16.37
C LEU A 228 -12.36 7.44 16.57
N SER A 229 -12.87 8.04 15.49
CA SER A 229 -13.96 9.03 15.53
C SER A 229 -13.65 10.22 16.45
N LEU A 230 -12.37 10.60 16.54
CA LEU A 230 -11.94 11.81 17.23
C LEU A 230 -12.14 13.01 16.31
N LYS A 231 -12.65 14.11 16.87
CA LYS A 231 -12.90 15.34 16.10
C LYS A 231 -11.66 16.21 16.09
N ASP A 232 -11.25 16.63 14.89
CA ASP A 232 -10.25 17.68 14.68
C ASP A 232 -10.64 18.46 13.42
N SER A 233 -11.11 19.70 13.61
CA SER A 233 -11.56 20.59 12.52
C SER A 233 -10.44 21.05 11.60
N HIS A 234 -9.18 20.87 12.01
CA HIS A 234 -7.99 21.32 11.26
C HIS A 234 -7.17 20.15 10.72
N ALA A 235 -7.69 18.91 10.80
CA ALA A 235 -6.99 17.72 10.35
C ALA A 235 -6.61 17.79 8.87
N ALA A 236 -7.57 18.19 8.02
CA ALA A 236 -7.34 18.31 6.58
C ALA A 236 -6.31 19.39 6.26
N ASP A 237 -6.46 20.59 6.82
CA ASP A 237 -5.51 21.70 6.64
C ASP A 237 -4.09 21.28 7.05
N THR A 238 -3.97 20.54 8.16
CA THR A 238 -2.68 20.08 8.65
C THR A 238 -2.06 19.02 7.74
N VAL A 239 -2.85 18.08 7.23
CA VAL A 239 -2.37 17.08 6.25
C VAL A 239 -1.92 17.76 4.97
N LEU A 240 -2.74 18.65 4.41
CA LEU A 240 -2.46 19.38 3.16
C LEU A 240 -1.25 20.32 3.28
N LYS A 241 -0.97 20.87 4.46
CA LYS A 241 0.23 21.68 4.71
C LYS A 241 1.54 20.95 4.35
N TYR A 242 1.55 19.61 4.46
CA TYR A 242 2.73 18.79 4.14
C TYR A 242 2.72 18.23 2.71
N ALA A 243 1.70 18.56 1.91
CA ALA A 243 1.63 18.13 0.53
C ALA A 243 2.71 18.81 -0.32
N SER A 244 3.35 18.03 -1.17
CA SER A 244 4.19 18.46 -2.27
C SER A 244 3.45 18.31 -3.59
N LYS A 245 3.81 19.13 -4.57
CA LYS A 245 3.20 19.11 -5.90
C LYS A 245 4.22 18.61 -6.92
N ALA A 246 3.89 17.52 -7.61
CA ALA A 246 4.70 17.00 -8.70
C ALA A 246 4.64 17.96 -9.91
N VAL A 247 5.58 17.82 -10.85
CA VAL A 247 5.66 18.65 -12.08
C VAL A 247 4.32 18.66 -12.84
N LEU A 248 3.63 17.52 -12.87
CA LEU A 248 2.36 17.34 -13.56
C LEU A 248 1.14 17.79 -12.74
N GLY A 249 1.36 18.33 -11.54
CA GLY A 249 0.33 18.91 -10.68
C GLY A 249 -0.26 17.96 -9.63
N GLY A 250 0.10 16.67 -9.67
CA GLY A 250 -0.36 15.70 -8.67
C GLY A 250 0.18 15.98 -7.26
N LEU A 251 -0.63 15.67 -6.24
CA LEU A 251 -0.26 15.85 -4.83
C LEU A 251 0.37 14.59 -4.26
N TYR A 252 1.46 14.75 -3.50
CA TYR A 252 2.16 13.67 -2.83
C TYR A 252 2.82 14.11 -1.53
N TRP A 253 3.16 13.17 -0.65
CA TRP A 253 3.83 13.44 0.63
C TRP A 253 5.20 12.79 0.64
N THR A 254 6.24 13.59 0.90
CA THR A 254 7.62 13.09 0.86
C THR A 254 7.91 12.21 2.08
N SER A 255 8.84 11.26 1.94
CA SER A 255 9.41 10.56 3.10
C SER A 255 10.50 11.36 3.82
N GLY A 256 10.98 12.45 3.22
CA GLY A 256 12.16 13.20 3.66
C GLY A 256 13.43 12.72 2.95
N THR A 257 14.51 13.50 3.02
CA THR A 257 15.79 13.35 2.28
C THR A 257 16.68 12.16 2.72
N THR A 258 16.10 11.00 3.07
CA THR A 258 16.88 9.87 3.60
C THR A 258 16.80 8.56 2.81
N THR A 259 16.08 8.49 1.69
CA THR A 259 16.01 7.26 0.87
C THR A 259 16.83 7.28 -0.42
N ASP A 260 17.46 8.41 -0.78
CA ASP A 260 18.43 8.45 -1.90
C ASP A 260 19.81 7.88 -1.55
N GLN A 261 20.07 7.55 -0.28
CA GLN A 261 21.25 6.77 0.08
C GLN A 261 20.93 5.29 -0.14
N LYS A 262 21.64 4.68 -1.09
CA LYS A 262 21.54 3.28 -1.59
C LYS A 262 21.59 2.15 -0.52
N GLY A 263 21.52 2.46 0.78
CA GLY A 263 21.41 1.51 1.89
C GLY A 263 20.18 1.69 2.80
N GLY A 264 19.38 2.76 2.65
CA GLY A 264 18.24 3.05 3.53
C GLY A 264 16.96 2.26 3.22
N PHE A 265 16.75 1.89 1.95
CA PHE A 265 15.55 1.18 1.48
C PHE A 265 15.34 -0.18 2.19
N PHE A 266 16.43 -0.93 2.43
CA PHE A 266 16.35 -2.20 3.15
C PHE A 266 16.05 -2.06 4.64
N MET A 267 16.40 -0.91 5.24
CA MET A 267 16.17 -0.67 6.67
C MET A 267 14.80 -0.05 6.95
N ARG A 268 14.21 0.67 5.98
CA ARG A 268 12.93 1.37 6.12
C ARG A 268 12.13 1.29 4.80
N PRO A 269 11.69 0.09 4.39
CA PRO A 269 10.97 -0.10 3.13
C PRO A 269 9.63 0.64 3.08
N THR A 270 9.17 1.13 4.23
CA THR A 270 7.90 1.79 4.45
C THR A 270 8.01 3.33 4.49
N GLU A 271 9.22 3.90 4.38
CA GLU A 271 9.41 5.34 4.29
C GLU A 271 9.45 5.78 2.81
N THR A 272 8.37 5.52 2.07
CA THR A 272 8.27 5.89 0.64
C THR A 272 7.25 7.01 0.42
N ASN A 273 7.43 7.76 -0.66
CA ASN A 273 6.45 8.77 -1.08
C ASN A 273 5.09 8.12 -1.36
N THR A 274 5.09 6.90 -1.90
CA THR A 274 3.88 6.11 -2.16
C THR A 274 3.10 5.85 -0.88
N GLU A 275 3.74 5.31 0.15
CA GLU A 275 3.07 4.99 1.41
C GLU A 275 2.53 6.24 2.11
N ASN A 276 3.33 7.29 2.21
CA ASN A 276 2.87 8.55 2.81
C ASN A 276 1.69 9.14 2.02
N THR A 277 1.73 9.07 0.70
CA THR A 277 0.64 9.58 -0.14
C THR A 277 -0.63 8.74 0.02
N LEU A 278 -0.52 7.42 0.18
CA LEU A 278 -1.67 6.55 0.48
C LEU A 278 -2.27 6.84 1.86
N LEU A 279 -1.43 7.10 2.88
CA LEU A 279 -1.90 7.51 4.19
C LEU A 279 -2.66 8.84 4.13
N ALA A 280 -2.10 9.84 3.44
CA ALA A 280 -2.77 11.13 3.24
C ALA A 280 -4.11 10.99 2.50
N TYR A 281 -4.15 10.17 1.44
CA TYR A 281 -5.38 9.83 0.75
C TYR A 281 -6.43 9.23 1.71
N GLY A 282 -6.01 8.27 2.54
CA GLY A 282 -6.89 7.64 3.53
C GLY A 282 -7.46 8.63 4.54
N VAL A 283 -6.66 9.59 5.02
CA VAL A 283 -7.12 10.64 5.92
C VAL A 283 -8.15 11.54 5.24
N LEU A 284 -7.79 12.15 4.10
CA LEU A 284 -8.65 13.10 3.39
C LEU A 284 -9.97 12.44 2.93
N LYS A 285 -9.91 11.18 2.50
CA LYS A 285 -11.11 10.40 2.15
C LYS A 285 -12.03 10.19 3.35
N SER A 286 -11.46 9.96 4.53
CA SER A 286 -12.25 9.72 5.73
C SER A 286 -12.84 11.01 6.33
N ILE A 287 -12.19 12.16 6.11
CA ILE A 287 -12.72 13.48 6.47
C ILE A 287 -13.88 13.89 5.54
N GLY A 288 -13.75 13.61 4.23
CA GLY A 288 -14.73 14.00 3.21
C GLY A 288 -14.60 15.47 2.77
N GLY A 289 -15.24 15.85 1.67
CA GLY A 289 -15.22 17.23 1.14
C GLY A 289 -13.92 17.63 0.40
N HIS A 290 -13.02 16.68 0.17
CA HIS A 290 -11.71 16.89 -0.46
C HIS A 290 -11.57 16.20 -1.83
N ASP A 291 -12.66 16.12 -2.60
CA ASP A 291 -12.68 15.34 -3.86
C ASP A 291 -11.62 15.78 -4.87
N SER A 292 -11.38 17.09 -5.00
CA SER A 292 -10.33 17.66 -5.85
C SER A 292 -8.92 17.27 -5.39
N ASP A 293 -8.66 17.28 -4.08
CA ASP A 293 -7.37 16.87 -3.53
C ASP A 293 -7.15 15.36 -3.76
N LEU A 294 -8.17 14.55 -3.50
CA LEU A 294 -8.15 13.11 -3.75
C LEU A 294 -7.92 12.78 -5.22
N GLU A 295 -8.43 13.60 -6.14
CA GLU A 295 -8.17 13.49 -7.57
C GLU A 295 -6.71 13.81 -7.91
N ASN A 296 -6.18 14.91 -7.37
CA ASN A 296 -4.77 15.25 -7.57
C ASN A 296 -3.82 14.19 -7.00
N ILE A 297 -4.20 13.51 -5.91
CA ILE A 297 -3.45 12.37 -5.38
C ILE A 297 -3.48 11.18 -6.35
N ARG A 298 -4.64 10.84 -6.91
CA ARG A 298 -4.74 9.78 -7.94
C ARG A 298 -3.86 10.11 -9.15
N ASN A 299 -3.86 11.37 -9.58
CA ASN A 299 -3.03 11.84 -10.69
C ASN A 299 -1.53 11.69 -10.41
N TYR A 300 -1.10 11.90 -9.15
CA TYR A 300 0.29 11.62 -8.76
C TYR A 300 0.65 10.15 -8.99
N PHE A 301 -0.17 9.22 -8.52
CA PHE A 301 0.09 7.79 -8.70
C PHE A 301 0.13 7.39 -10.18
N PHE A 302 -0.77 7.92 -11.01
CA PHE A 302 -0.74 7.66 -12.44
C PHE A 302 0.55 8.16 -13.10
N ALA A 303 1.05 9.31 -12.66
CA ALA A 303 2.32 9.88 -13.14
C ALA A 303 3.57 9.13 -12.65
N GLN A 304 3.49 8.32 -11.60
CA GLN A 304 4.63 7.50 -11.15
C GLN A 304 4.86 6.26 -12.02
N ARG A 305 3.92 5.94 -12.92
CA ARG A 305 4.03 4.80 -13.84
C ARG A 305 5.19 5.02 -14.82
N GLN A 306 6.12 4.08 -14.88
CA GLN A 306 7.22 4.07 -15.86
C GLN A 306 7.20 2.76 -16.63
N GLN A 307 7.59 2.77 -17.91
CA GLN A 307 7.69 1.54 -18.74
C GLN A 307 6.44 0.64 -18.72
N ASN A 308 5.24 1.25 -18.73
CA ASN A 308 3.95 0.55 -18.69
C ASN A 308 3.66 -0.30 -17.43
N GLN A 309 4.41 -0.14 -16.34
CA GLN A 309 4.15 -0.83 -15.07
C GLN A 309 4.38 0.11 -13.87
N TRP A 310 3.80 -0.22 -12.72
CA TRP A 310 4.24 0.35 -11.45
C TRP A 310 5.36 -0.52 -10.88
N TYR A 311 6.54 0.06 -10.73
CA TYR A 311 7.62 -0.58 -9.99
C TYR A 311 7.43 -0.34 -8.50
N ASN A 312 7.97 -1.24 -7.68
CA ASN A 312 8.12 -0.96 -6.25
C ASN A 312 9.04 0.26 -6.12
N ILE A 313 8.47 1.38 -5.66
CA ILE A 313 9.15 2.64 -5.31
C ILE A 313 9.50 2.59 -3.83
#